data_AF-A0A961FQL2-F1
#
_entry.id   AF-A0A961FQL2-F1
#
_cell.length_a   1.000
_cell.length_b   1.000
_cell.length_c   1.000
_cell.angle_alpha   90.00
_cell.angle_beta   90.00
_cell.angle_gamma   90.00
#
_symmetry.space_group_name_H-M   'P 1'
#
loop_
_entity.id
_entity.type
_entity.pdbx_description
1 polymer ?
#
loop_
_entity_poly.entity_id
_entity_poly.type
_entity_poly.pdbx_seq_one_letter_code
_entity_poly.pdbx_strand_id
1 'polypeptide(L)'
;MSDGSIEPIKLKIGSPVSRSHFYPRDQVVRRLRRALKRDHVSFLAPRRTGKTSVLIHLEETAESDHPHLRVNLEKCTRPDQMIAALLVPFQKKPERWKQKLGSCWSRIESIDLWKVGVKLKDAPAVTDWQPAAESLLDALLEQGGKFTFLLDEFPILVDAAAKQ
;
A
#
# COMPACT_ATOMS: atom_id res chain seq x y z
N MET A 1 9.09 29.73 -30.49
CA MET A 1 10.24 28.95 -29.95
C MET A 1 10.23 29.19 -28.45
N SER A 2 9.60 28.29 -27.70
CA SER A 2 9.48 28.37 -26.25
C SER A 2 10.60 27.53 -25.63
N ASP A 3 11.46 28.20 -24.87
CA ASP A 3 12.55 27.65 -24.07
C ASP A 3 12.01 26.62 -23.08
N GLY A 4 12.32 25.35 -23.31
CA GLY A 4 11.97 24.23 -22.46
C GLY A 4 12.98 24.14 -21.32
N SER A 5 12.72 24.85 -20.23
CA SER A 5 13.47 24.74 -18.99
C SER A 5 13.32 23.33 -18.41
N ILE A 6 14.35 22.50 -18.60
CA ILE A 6 14.47 21.22 -17.89
C ILE A 6 14.89 21.56 -16.46
N GLU A 7 13.96 21.43 -15.51
CA GLU A 7 14.29 21.58 -14.09
C GLU A 7 15.39 20.55 -13.68
N PRO A 8 16.46 20.99 -13.00
CA PRO A 8 17.54 20.11 -12.62
C PRO A 8 17.07 19.10 -11.56
N ILE A 9 17.23 17.80 -11.86
CA ILE A 9 16.94 16.71 -10.92
C ILE A 9 17.87 16.83 -9.71
N LYS A 10 17.33 17.31 -8.59
CA LYS A 10 18.07 17.38 -7.32
C LYS A 10 18.03 16.00 -6.65
N LEU A 11 19.14 15.26 -6.73
CA LEU A 11 19.27 13.94 -6.10
C LEU A 11 19.10 14.05 -4.57
N LYS A 12 18.12 13.36 -4.00
CA LYS A 12 17.91 13.27 -2.55
C LYS A 12 18.45 11.92 -2.07
N ILE A 13 19.49 11.94 -1.25
CA ILE A 13 20.09 10.74 -0.67
C ILE A 13 19.36 10.41 0.65
N GLY A 14 18.93 9.16 0.82
CA GLY A 14 18.43 8.63 2.09
C GLY A 14 16.93 8.36 2.16
N SER A 15 16.07 9.33 1.81
CA SER A 15 14.60 9.14 1.81
C SER A 15 14.09 8.68 0.45
N PRO A 16 13.01 7.87 0.38
CA PRO A 16 12.34 7.59 -0.89
C PRO A 16 11.97 8.89 -1.60
N VAL A 17 12.44 9.03 -2.84
CA VAL A 17 12.10 10.17 -3.69
C VAL A 17 10.72 9.95 -4.31
N SER A 18 9.89 11.01 -4.29
CA SER A 18 8.61 11.10 -4.97
C SER A 18 8.63 12.25 -5.98
N ARG A 19 7.68 12.25 -6.92
CA ARG A 19 7.47 13.35 -7.88
C ARG A 19 8.72 13.72 -8.70
N SER A 20 9.11 15.00 -8.72
CA SER A 20 10.20 15.56 -9.55
C SER A 20 11.61 15.00 -9.27
N HIS A 21 11.77 14.21 -8.21
CA HIS A 21 13.05 13.60 -7.82
C HIS A 21 13.17 12.11 -8.20
N PHE A 22 12.13 11.53 -8.83
CA PHE A 22 12.15 10.15 -9.28
C PHE A 22 12.77 10.05 -10.68
N TYR A 23 13.86 9.28 -10.83
CA TYR A 23 14.36 8.92 -12.16
C TYR A 23 13.38 7.95 -12.83
N PRO A 24 12.76 8.30 -13.97
CA PRO A 24 11.72 7.49 -14.58
C PRO A 24 12.25 6.11 -14.95
N ARG A 25 11.56 5.06 -14.47
CA ARG A 25 11.83 3.66 -14.85
C ARG A 25 10.68 3.12 -15.69
N ASP A 26 10.40 3.78 -16.80
CA ASP A 26 9.18 3.55 -17.60
C ASP A 26 9.00 2.09 -18.01
N GLN A 27 10.08 1.40 -18.40
CA GLN A 27 10.00 -0.02 -18.73
C GLN A 27 9.55 -0.87 -17.53
N VAL A 28 10.07 -0.60 -16.34
CA VAL A 28 9.70 -1.31 -15.10
C VAL A 28 8.26 -1.00 -14.74
N VAL A 29 7.87 0.27 -14.73
CA VAL A 29 6.51 0.72 -14.41
C VAL A 29 5.49 0.10 -15.36
N ARG A 30 5.75 0.14 -16.68
CA ARG A 30 4.87 -0.48 -17.69
C ARG A 30 4.72 -1.99 -17.48
N ARG A 31 5.83 -2.69 -17.20
CA ARG A 31 5.80 -4.14 -16.96
C ARG A 31 5.01 -4.47 -15.70
N LEU A 32 5.22 -3.73 -14.61
CA LEU A 32 4.49 -3.88 -13.36
C LEU A 32 2.99 -3.63 -13.57
N ARG A 33 2.60 -2.53 -14.21
CA ARG A 33 1.18 -2.24 -14.50
C ARG A 33 0.51 -3.35 -15.31
N ARG A 34 1.18 -3.86 -16.36
CA ARG A 34 0.65 -4.96 -17.18
C ARG A 34 0.45 -6.23 -16.35
N ALA A 35 1.38 -6.54 -15.46
CA ALA A 35 1.31 -7.72 -14.61
C ALA A 35 0.22 -7.56 -13.52
N LEU A 36 0.16 -6.42 -12.85
CA LEU A 36 -0.84 -6.09 -11.82
C LEU A 36 -2.28 -6.07 -12.34
N LYS A 37 -2.50 -5.88 -13.66
CA LYS A 37 -3.83 -6.03 -14.28
C LYS A 37 -4.30 -7.48 -14.38
N ARG A 38 -3.44 -8.46 -14.13
CA ARG A 38 -3.71 -9.90 -14.35
C ARG A 38 -3.46 -10.77 -13.13
N ASP A 39 -2.46 -10.44 -12.32
CA ASP A 39 -1.97 -11.34 -11.28
C ASP A 39 -1.24 -10.58 -10.15
N HIS A 40 -0.93 -11.30 -9.07
CA HIS A 40 -0.03 -10.86 -8.02
C HIS A 40 1.41 -10.80 -8.53
N VAL A 41 2.17 -9.81 -8.04
CA VAL A 41 3.55 -9.57 -8.51
C VAL A 41 4.50 -9.51 -7.32
N SER A 42 5.51 -10.38 -7.34
CA SER A 42 6.66 -10.26 -6.45
C SER A 42 7.72 -9.37 -7.12
N PHE A 43 7.90 -8.15 -6.60
CA PHE A 43 8.87 -7.20 -7.13
C PHE A 43 10.22 -7.31 -6.41
N LEU A 44 11.00 -8.31 -6.84
CA LEU A 44 12.32 -8.59 -6.28
C LEU A 44 13.40 -7.71 -6.90
N ALA A 45 14.17 -7.03 -6.05
CA ALA A 45 15.38 -6.32 -6.45
C ALA A 45 16.33 -6.18 -5.24
N PRO A 46 17.64 -5.98 -5.45
CA PRO A 46 18.59 -5.66 -4.38
C PRO A 46 18.16 -4.47 -3.50
N ARG A 47 18.74 -4.35 -2.30
CA ARG A 47 18.51 -3.18 -1.42
C ARG A 47 18.94 -1.87 -2.11
N ARG A 48 18.25 -0.77 -1.80
CA ARG A 48 18.53 0.59 -2.31
C ARG A 48 18.44 0.78 -3.84
N THR A 49 17.72 -0.10 -4.54
CA THR A 49 17.46 0.03 -5.99
C THR A 49 16.30 0.97 -6.34
N GLY A 50 15.63 1.53 -5.32
CA GLY A 50 14.51 2.47 -5.50
C GLY A 50 13.13 1.81 -5.65
N LYS A 51 12.96 0.58 -5.15
CA LYS A 51 11.65 -0.13 -5.17
C LYS A 51 10.53 0.70 -4.55
N THR A 52 10.74 1.23 -3.35
CA THR A 52 9.75 2.09 -2.68
C THR A 52 9.36 3.29 -3.53
N SER A 53 10.31 3.92 -4.22
CA SER A 53 10.00 5.03 -5.13
C SER A 53 9.18 4.58 -6.34
N VAL A 54 9.44 3.40 -6.91
CA VAL A 54 8.58 2.81 -7.96
C VAL A 54 7.17 2.54 -7.45
N LEU A 55 7.03 1.99 -6.23
CA LEU A 55 5.71 1.73 -5.63
C LEU A 55 4.96 3.03 -5.32
N ILE A 56 5.64 4.06 -4.83
CA ILE A 56 5.06 5.40 -4.63
C ILE A 56 4.57 5.96 -5.97
N HIS A 57 5.40 5.87 -7.02
CA HIS A 57 5.00 6.33 -8.35
C HIS A 57 3.78 5.58 -8.89
N LEU A 58 3.71 4.25 -8.70
CA LEU A 58 2.55 3.43 -9.07
C LEU A 58 1.28 3.81 -8.29
N GLU A 59 1.40 4.21 -7.03
CA GLU A 59 0.28 4.71 -6.22
C GLU A 59 -0.20 6.08 -6.72
N GLU A 60 0.73 7.02 -6.95
CA GLU A 60 0.41 8.40 -7.38
C GLU A 60 -0.20 8.47 -8.78
N THR A 61 0.14 7.52 -9.65
CA THR A 61 -0.27 7.52 -11.08
C THR A 61 -1.31 6.44 -11.41
N ALA A 62 -1.97 5.89 -10.39
CA ALA A 62 -3.01 4.89 -10.57
C ALA A 62 -4.23 5.45 -11.35
N GLU A 63 -4.83 4.61 -12.19
CA GLU A 63 -6.07 4.92 -12.90
C GLU A 63 -7.22 5.00 -11.87
N SER A 64 -8.21 5.87 -12.08
CA SER A 64 -9.28 6.10 -11.09
C SER A 64 -10.20 4.89 -10.86
N ASP A 65 -10.35 4.05 -11.87
CA ASP A 65 -11.10 2.80 -11.86
C ASP A 65 -10.28 1.62 -11.31
N HIS A 66 -8.94 1.72 -11.30
CA HIS A 66 -8.02 0.74 -10.71
C HIS A 66 -7.05 1.40 -9.70
N PRO A 67 -7.55 1.86 -8.54
CA PRO A 67 -6.72 2.48 -7.53
C PRO A 67 -5.69 1.51 -6.93
N HIS A 68 -4.54 2.06 -6.57
CA HIS A 68 -3.49 1.35 -5.85
C HIS A 68 -3.36 1.92 -4.44
N LEU A 69 -3.18 1.05 -3.43
CA LEU A 69 -2.83 1.45 -2.06
C LEU A 69 -1.49 0.87 -1.66
N ARG A 70 -0.54 1.75 -1.35
CA ARG A 70 0.74 1.33 -0.81
C ARG A 70 0.69 1.26 0.71
N VAL A 71 1.19 0.16 1.25
CA VAL A 71 1.33 -0.06 2.69
C VAL A 71 2.78 -0.43 2.97
N ASN A 72 3.42 0.28 3.89
CA ASN A 72 4.76 -0.08 4.36
C ASN A 72 4.64 -1.00 5.57
N LEU A 73 5.15 -2.22 5.43
CA LEU A 73 5.08 -3.27 6.45
C LEU A 73 6.37 -3.44 7.25
N GLU A 74 7.38 -2.59 7.06
CA GLU A 74 8.67 -2.66 7.77
C GLU A 74 8.52 -2.69 9.31
N LYS A 75 7.45 -2.08 9.83
CA LYS A 75 7.16 -2.05 11.27
C LYS A 75 6.17 -3.11 11.74
N CYS A 76 5.59 -3.89 10.83
CA CYS A 76 4.64 -4.94 11.18
C CYS A 76 5.40 -6.26 11.38
N THR A 77 5.13 -6.92 12.49
CA THR A 77 5.71 -8.23 12.84
C THR A 77 4.63 -9.32 12.97
N ARG A 78 3.36 -8.96 12.90
CA ARG A 78 2.22 -9.86 13.07
C ARG A 78 1.11 -9.62 12.04
N PRO A 79 0.27 -10.62 11.73
CA PRO A 79 -0.85 -10.45 10.80
C PRO A 79 -1.86 -9.38 11.21
N ASP A 80 -2.22 -9.28 12.50
CA ASP A 80 -3.15 -8.28 13.02
C ASP A 80 -2.67 -6.85 12.75
N GLN A 81 -1.36 -6.61 12.87
CA GLN A 81 -0.74 -5.33 12.55
C GLN A 81 -0.78 -5.04 11.04
N MET A 82 -0.63 -6.05 10.18
CA MET A 82 -0.78 -5.88 8.73
C MET A 82 -2.20 -5.45 8.37
N ILE A 83 -3.21 -6.13 8.93
CA ILE A 83 -4.62 -5.79 8.69
C ILE A 83 -4.91 -4.37 9.19
N ALA A 84 -4.46 -4.01 10.39
CA ALA A 84 -4.57 -2.64 10.89
C ALA A 84 -3.89 -1.63 9.94
N ALA A 85 -2.69 -1.93 9.45
CA ALA A 85 -1.97 -1.08 8.50
C ALA A 85 -2.66 -0.93 7.14
N LEU A 86 -3.39 -1.95 6.68
CA LEU A 86 -4.22 -1.90 5.47
C LEU A 86 -5.47 -1.05 5.68
N LEU A 87 -6.04 -1.05 6.89
CA LEU A 87 -7.25 -0.29 7.23
C LEU A 87 -6.99 1.19 7.50
N VAL A 88 -5.83 1.56 8.07
CA VAL A 88 -5.48 2.95 8.42
C VAL A 88 -5.62 3.94 7.24
N PRO A 89 -5.18 3.62 6.01
CA PRO A 89 -5.38 4.51 4.86
C PRO A 89 -6.84 4.82 4.56
N PHE A 90 -7.77 3.89 4.76
CA PHE A 90 -9.20 4.13 4.55
C PHE A 90 -9.78 5.11 5.58
N GLN A 91 -9.18 5.21 6.77
CA GLN A 91 -9.53 6.23 7.76
C GLN A 91 -9.01 7.62 7.37
N LYS A 92 -7.80 7.70 6.79
CA LYS A 92 -7.03 8.94 6.59
C LYS A 92 -7.06 9.53 5.17
N LYS A 93 -7.37 8.75 4.13
CA LYS A 93 -7.34 9.16 2.71
C LYS A 93 -8.76 9.42 2.15
N PRO A 94 -8.89 10.24 1.07
CA PRO A 94 -10.11 10.99 0.78
C PRO A 94 -11.21 10.12 0.14
N GLU A 95 -12.45 10.56 0.33
CA GLU A 95 -13.73 10.25 -0.33
C GLU A 95 -13.79 9.14 -1.40
N ARG A 96 -12.88 9.12 -2.38
CA ARG A 96 -12.76 8.08 -3.42
C ARG A 96 -12.64 6.65 -2.87
N TRP A 97 -12.13 6.51 -1.65
CA TRP A 97 -11.90 5.23 -0.97
C TRP A 97 -13.04 4.84 -0.04
N LYS A 98 -13.66 5.83 0.62
CA LYS A 98 -14.81 5.61 1.52
C LYS A 98 -16.09 5.32 0.75
N GLN A 99 -16.33 6.05 -0.34
CA GLN A 99 -17.50 5.82 -1.22
C GLN A 99 -17.48 4.42 -1.85
N LYS A 100 -16.29 3.87 -2.10
CA LYS A 100 -16.10 2.52 -2.63
C LYS A 100 -16.12 1.42 -1.57
N LEU A 101 -16.29 1.69 -0.27
CA LEU A 101 -16.37 0.62 0.76
C LEU A 101 -17.73 0.53 1.46
N GLY A 102 -18.65 1.47 1.17
CA GLY A 102 -20.08 1.37 1.49
C GLY A 102 -20.41 0.89 2.91
N SER A 103 -21.45 0.05 3.01
CA SER A 103 -21.99 -0.53 4.25
C SER A 103 -21.04 -1.51 4.96
N CYS A 104 -20.01 -2.00 4.28
CA CYS A 104 -19.06 -2.94 4.88
C CYS A 104 -18.03 -2.23 5.76
N TRP A 105 -17.88 -0.91 5.63
CA TRP A 105 -17.05 -0.11 6.52
C TRP A 105 -17.51 -0.17 7.99
N SER A 106 -18.82 -0.17 8.25
CA SER A 106 -19.34 -0.23 9.63
C SER A 106 -19.06 -1.57 10.32
N ARG A 107 -18.99 -2.68 9.55
CA ARG A 107 -18.57 -4.00 10.05
C ARG A 107 -17.11 -3.99 10.44
N ILE A 108 -16.25 -3.38 9.63
CA ILE A 108 -14.82 -3.23 9.92
C ILE A 108 -14.60 -2.32 11.15
N GLU A 109 -15.34 -1.22 11.26
CA GLU A 109 -15.28 -0.31 12.40
C GLU A 109 -15.71 -0.97 13.73
N SER A 110 -16.61 -1.95 13.67
CA SER A 110 -17.05 -2.68 14.87
C SER A 110 -15.97 -3.57 15.49
N ILE A 111 -14.87 -3.82 14.76
CA ILE A 111 -13.79 -4.71 15.20
C ILE A 111 -12.72 -3.87 15.90
N ASP A 112 -12.21 -4.37 17.03
CA ASP A 112 -11.33 -3.67 17.99
C ASP A 112 -9.93 -3.26 17.44
N LEU A 113 -9.71 -3.33 16.13
CA LEU A 113 -8.52 -2.88 15.40
C LEU A 113 -8.35 -1.35 15.43
N TRP A 114 -9.39 -0.59 15.77
CA TRP A 114 -9.33 0.87 15.95
C TRP A 114 -8.30 1.31 17.00
N LYS A 115 -8.03 0.48 18.03
CA LYS A 115 -7.05 0.78 19.09
C LYS A 115 -5.59 0.60 18.65
N VAL A 116 -5.34 -0.05 17.50
CA VAL A 116 -4.00 -0.32 16.98
C VAL A 116 -3.38 0.92 16.30
N GLY A 117 -4.19 1.94 16.01
CA GLY A 117 -3.91 3.05 15.10
C GLY A 117 -2.82 4.08 15.46
N VAL A 118 -2.04 3.92 16.53
CA VAL A 118 -1.00 4.92 16.89
C VAL A 118 0.39 4.33 17.12
N LYS A 119 0.53 3.04 17.48
CA LYS A 119 1.83 2.37 17.67
C LYS A 119 1.76 0.88 17.32
N LEU A 120 1.77 0.56 16.02
CA LEU A 120 1.64 -0.81 15.50
C LEU A 120 2.60 -1.82 16.17
N LYS A 121 3.85 -1.45 16.47
CA LYS A 121 4.83 -2.34 17.12
C LYS A 121 4.50 -2.68 18.58
N ASP A 122 3.94 -1.72 19.32
CA ASP A 122 3.73 -1.83 20.77
C ASP A 122 2.26 -2.16 21.12
N ALA A 123 1.41 -2.31 20.11
CA ALA A 123 0.01 -2.61 20.30
C ALA A 123 -0.17 -4.07 20.79
N PRO A 124 -1.06 -4.30 21.79
CA PRO A 124 -1.47 -5.63 22.18
C PRO A 124 -1.88 -6.47 20.97
N ALA A 125 -1.61 -7.77 21.00
CA ALA A 125 -2.08 -8.67 19.95
C ALA A 125 -3.61 -8.66 19.92
N VAL A 126 -4.17 -8.42 18.74
CA VAL A 126 -5.60 -8.61 18.50
C VAL A 126 -5.78 -10.01 17.95
N THR A 127 -6.37 -10.90 18.74
CA THR A 127 -6.60 -12.31 18.37
C THR A 127 -7.64 -12.46 17.25
N ASP A 128 -8.62 -11.57 17.19
CA ASP A 128 -9.75 -11.65 16.26
C ASP A 128 -9.57 -10.73 15.04
N TRP A 129 -8.40 -10.77 14.41
CA TRP A 129 -8.11 -9.96 13.22
C TRP A 129 -8.72 -10.55 11.94
N GLN A 130 -8.95 -11.86 11.89
CA GLN A 130 -9.45 -12.59 10.72
C GLN A 130 -10.83 -12.09 10.27
N PRO A 131 -11.83 -11.90 11.18
CA PRO A 131 -13.12 -11.34 10.78
C PRO A 131 -13.01 -9.96 10.13
N ALA A 132 -12.02 -9.15 10.50
CA ALA A 132 -11.78 -7.85 9.87
C ALA A 132 -11.13 -7.99 8.49
N ALA A 133 -10.22 -8.95 8.34
CA ALA A 133 -9.64 -9.26 7.04
C ALA A 133 -10.69 -9.78 6.06
N GLU A 134 -11.57 -10.68 6.52
CA GLU A 134 -12.71 -11.19 5.76
C GLU A 134 -13.68 -10.08 5.40
N SER A 135 -14.09 -9.26 6.37
CA SER A 135 -14.98 -8.12 6.12
C SER A 135 -14.37 -7.11 5.13
N LEU A 136 -13.05 -6.89 5.20
CA LEU A 136 -12.34 -6.05 4.23
C LEU A 136 -12.36 -6.68 2.83
N LEU A 137 -12.11 -7.99 2.73
CA LEU A 137 -12.12 -8.69 1.44
C LEU A 137 -13.51 -8.68 0.81
N ASP A 138 -14.55 -8.98 1.59
CA ASP A 138 -15.95 -8.95 1.14
C ASP A 138 -16.32 -7.55 0.64
N ALA A 139 -15.96 -6.51 1.39
CA ALA A 139 -16.17 -5.12 0.98
C ALA A 139 -15.51 -4.80 -0.36
N LEU A 140 -14.31 -5.34 -0.62
CA LEU A 140 -13.60 -5.13 -1.87
C LEU A 140 -14.23 -5.93 -3.02
N LEU A 141 -14.71 -7.14 -2.77
CA LEU A 141 -15.34 -8.01 -3.76
C LEU A 141 -16.71 -7.49 -4.21
N GLU A 142 -17.55 -7.04 -3.27
CA GLU A 142 -18.89 -6.50 -3.55
C GLU A 142 -18.88 -5.31 -4.52
N GLN A 143 -17.78 -4.58 -4.56
CA GLN A 143 -17.66 -3.33 -5.31
C GLN A 143 -17.32 -3.56 -6.77
N GLY A 144 -16.97 -4.79 -7.17
CA GLY A 144 -16.64 -5.18 -8.54
C GLY A 144 -15.46 -4.42 -9.16
N GLY A 145 -14.78 -3.57 -8.37
CA GLY A 145 -13.70 -2.70 -8.80
C GLY A 145 -12.35 -3.42 -8.75
N LYS A 146 -11.42 -3.02 -9.61
CA LYS A 146 -10.05 -3.54 -9.58
C LYS A 146 -9.26 -2.79 -8.53
N PHE A 147 -8.70 -3.53 -7.59
CA PHE A 147 -7.97 -2.98 -6.47
C PHE A 147 -6.58 -3.60 -6.38
N THR A 148 -5.53 -2.79 -6.15
CA THR A 148 -4.17 -3.32 -5.93
C THR A 148 -3.61 -2.83 -4.61
N PHE A 149 -3.23 -3.77 -3.75
CA PHE A 149 -2.35 -3.49 -2.62
C PHE A 149 -0.89 -3.58 -3.05
N LEU A 150 -0.11 -2.55 -2.76
CA LEU A 150 1.34 -2.50 -2.93
C LEU A 150 1.99 -2.69 -1.56
N LEU A 151 2.30 -3.94 -1.22
CA LEU A 151 2.87 -4.31 0.08
C LEU A 151 4.39 -4.10 0.05
N ASP A 152 4.86 -2.98 0.62
CA ASP A 152 6.28 -2.66 0.71
C ASP A 152 6.91 -3.35 1.92
N GLU A 153 8.12 -3.90 1.73
CA GLU A 153 8.85 -4.69 2.74
C GLU A 153 8.08 -5.90 3.32
N PHE A 154 7.16 -6.48 2.56
CA PHE A 154 6.40 -7.68 2.96
C PHE A 154 7.26 -8.87 3.46
N PRO A 155 8.43 -9.18 2.88
CA PRO A 155 9.28 -10.25 3.40
C PRO A 155 9.73 -10.03 4.85
N ILE A 156 9.84 -8.78 5.33
CA ILE A 156 10.19 -8.48 6.71
C ILE A 156 9.09 -8.96 7.66
N LEU A 157 7.82 -8.74 7.30
CA LEU A 157 6.67 -9.23 8.07
C LEU A 157 6.65 -10.76 8.13
N VAL A 158 6.85 -11.43 6.99
CA VAL A 158 6.85 -12.90 6.93
C VAL A 158 7.94 -13.50 7.81
N ASP A 159 9.16 -12.96 7.73
CA ASP A 159 10.29 -13.40 8.57
C ASP A 159 10.02 -13.17 10.07
N ALA A 160 9.42 -12.03 10.42
CA ALA A 160 9.08 -11.73 11.82
C ALA A 160 7.93 -12.60 12.36
N ALA A 161 6.94 -12.93 11.53
CA ALA A 161 5.83 -13.78 11.90
C ALA A 161 6.25 -15.26 12.05
N ALA A 162 7.20 -15.73 11.24
CA ALA A 162 7.70 -17.11 11.30
C ALA A 162 8.57 -17.40 12.54
N LYS A 163 9.01 -16.36 13.27
CA LYS A 163 9.86 -16.46 14.47
C LYS A 163 9.08 -16.40 15.79
N GLN A 164 7.76 -16.29 15.73
CA GLN A 164 6.85 -16.30 16.88
C GLN A 164 6.32 -17.70 17.12
#